data_AF-A0AAD5LZF3-F1
#
_entry.id   AF-A0AAD5LZF3-F1
#
_cell.length_a   1.000
_cell.length_b   1.000
_cell.length_c   1.000
_cell.angle_alpha   90.00
_cell.angle_beta   90.00
_cell.angle_gamma   90.00
#
_symmetry.space_group_name_H-M   'P 1'
#
loop_
_entity.id
_entity.type
_entity.pdbx_description
1 polymer ?
#
loop_
_entity_poly.entity_id
_entity_poly.type
_entity_poly.pdbx_seq_one_letter_code
_entity_poly.pdbx_strand_id
1 'polypeptide(L)'
;MLDPLEKEMAKAFGNVPNASLESALNDLLAANDVSPDEVENTLFIGKTYDAMELYEKAEIYLKKVLTVSRDPEFAAVEREYVEEAAKILESENYLRDNQIDCSQRNKTLCYLSFSAI
;
A
#
# COMPACT_ATOMS: atom_id res chain seq x y z
N MET A 1 -8.98 14.36 29.28
CA MET A 1 -9.98 14.46 28.21
C MET A 1 -9.86 15.88 27.70
N LEU A 2 -9.33 16.10 26.50
CA LEU A 2 -9.06 17.45 25.98
C LEU A 2 -10.37 18.20 25.73
N ASP A 3 -10.42 19.45 26.15
CA ASP A 3 -11.60 20.31 26.00
C ASP A 3 -11.92 20.55 24.52
N PRO A 4 -13.20 20.81 24.16
CA PRO A 4 -13.58 21.09 22.77
C PRO A 4 -12.76 22.21 22.12
N LEU A 5 -12.40 23.21 22.91
CA LEU A 5 -11.54 24.32 22.49
C LEU A 5 -10.11 23.87 22.20
N GLU A 6 -9.55 22.97 23.01
CA GLU A 6 -8.20 22.42 22.80
C GLU A 6 -8.15 21.54 21.54
N LYS A 7 -9.23 20.82 21.23
CA LYS A 7 -9.37 20.06 19.97
C LYS A 7 -9.48 20.96 18.74
N GLU A 8 -10.16 22.10 18.88
CA GLU A 8 -10.34 23.07 17.81
C GLU A 8 -9.06 23.89 17.57
N MET A 9 -8.33 24.22 18.64
CA MET A 9 -7.00 24.80 18.55
C MET A 9 -5.97 23.80 17.99
N ALA A 10 -6.03 22.51 18.32
CA ALA A 10 -5.19 21.50 17.68
C ALA A 10 -5.46 21.39 16.17
N LYS A 11 -6.71 21.60 15.72
CA LYS A 11 -7.06 21.70 14.29
C LYS A 11 -6.61 23.01 13.63
N ALA A 12 -6.58 24.12 14.37
CA ALA A 12 -6.23 25.44 13.83
C ALA A 12 -4.72 25.75 13.88
N PHE A 13 -4.01 25.23 14.88
CA PHE A 13 -2.55 25.40 15.08
C PHE A 13 -1.75 24.17 14.68
N GLY A 14 -2.39 23.00 14.58
CA GLY A 14 -1.85 21.88 13.84
C GLY A 14 -1.87 22.27 12.38
N ASN A 15 -0.75 22.81 11.91
CA ASN A 15 -0.49 23.02 10.50
C ASN A 15 -0.37 21.62 9.88
N VAL A 16 -1.49 20.89 9.77
CA VAL A 16 -1.59 19.68 8.99
C VAL A 16 -1.24 20.16 7.59
N PRO A 17 -0.11 19.74 7.01
CA PRO A 17 0.21 20.17 5.67
C PRO A 17 -1.01 19.86 4.80
N ASN A 18 -1.51 20.86 4.07
CA ASN A 18 -2.53 20.67 3.04
C ASN A 18 -1.92 19.91 1.83
N ALA A 19 -1.01 18.97 2.09
CA ALA A 19 -0.48 18.07 1.10
C ALA A 19 -1.61 17.07 0.80
N SER A 20 -2.22 17.24 -0.36
CA SER A 20 -3.15 16.26 -0.88
C SER A 20 -2.40 14.94 -1.12
N LEU A 21 -3.12 13.82 -1.05
CA LEU A 21 -2.57 12.52 -1.45
C LEU A 21 -2.03 12.54 -2.88
N GLU A 22 -2.63 13.34 -3.76
CA GLU A 22 -2.17 13.57 -5.13
C GLU A 22 -0.79 14.25 -5.18
N SER A 23 -0.56 15.28 -4.35
CA SER A 23 0.74 15.93 -4.28
C SER A 23 1.81 14.97 -3.74
N ALA A 24 1.48 14.24 -2.68
CA ALA A 24 2.38 13.23 -2.12
C ALA A 24 2.70 12.13 -3.14
N LEU A 25 1.70 11.66 -3.89
CA LEU A 25 1.90 10.69 -4.95
C LEU A 25 2.83 11.22 -6.04
N ASN A 26 2.65 12.46 -6.47
CA ASN A 26 3.52 13.07 -7.49
C ASN A 26 4.97 13.17 -7.01
N ASP A 27 5.20 13.53 -5.76
CA ASP A 27 6.54 13.61 -5.18
C ASP A 27 7.20 12.22 -5.11
N LEU A 28 6.45 11.19 -4.68
CA LEU A 28 6.92 9.81 -4.63
C LEU A 28 7.21 9.23 -6.02
N LEU A 29 6.38 9.55 -7.02
CA LEU A 29 6.61 9.16 -8.41
C LEU A 29 7.85 9.85 -8.99
N ALA A 30 8.04 11.15 -8.73
CA ALA A 30 9.24 11.86 -9.14
C ALA A 30 10.50 11.28 -8.47
N ALA A 31 10.41 10.88 -7.19
CA ALA A 31 11.50 10.18 -6.51
C ALA A 31 11.77 8.81 -7.14
N ASN A 32 10.73 8.08 -7.56
CA ASN A 32 10.85 6.79 -8.24
C ASN A 32 11.53 6.93 -9.62
N ASP A 33 11.33 8.05 -10.32
CA ASP A 33 12.01 8.31 -11.60
C ASP A 33 13.52 8.53 -11.41
N VAL A 34 13.95 9.02 -10.23
CA VAL A 34 15.35 9.21 -9.89
C VAL A 34 15.99 7.92 -9.34
N SER A 35 15.27 7.18 -8.49
CA SER A 35 15.70 5.90 -7.93
C SER A 35 14.56 4.87 -7.95
N PRO A 36 14.43 4.07 -9.03
CA PRO A 36 13.26 3.19 -9.27
C PRO A 36 13.24 1.90 -8.45
N ASP A 37 14.30 1.63 -7.70
CA ASP A 37 14.53 0.38 -6.97
C ASP A 37 14.49 0.55 -5.45
N GLU A 38 14.10 1.73 -4.97
CA GLU A 38 13.88 1.98 -3.54
C GLU A 38 12.60 1.27 -3.07
N VAL A 39 12.78 0.25 -2.25
CA VAL A 39 11.69 -0.57 -1.68
C VAL A 39 10.76 0.29 -0.84
N GLU A 40 11.35 1.16 -0.02
CA GLU A 40 10.61 2.08 0.84
C GLU A 40 9.72 3.02 0.01
N ASN A 41 10.27 3.64 -1.04
CA ASN A 41 9.50 4.51 -1.92
C ASN A 41 8.36 3.73 -2.63
N THR A 42 8.65 2.51 -3.08
CA THR A 42 7.65 1.63 -3.70
C THR A 42 6.50 1.30 -2.73
N LEU A 43 6.81 1.03 -1.46
CA LEU A 43 5.81 0.80 -0.41
C LEU A 43 4.95 2.04 -0.20
N PHE A 44 5.56 3.22 -0.09
CA PHE A 44 4.82 4.46 0.12
C PHE A 44 3.90 4.80 -1.06
N ILE A 45 4.33 4.57 -2.31
CA ILE A 45 3.45 4.72 -3.49
C ILE A 45 2.24 3.80 -3.36
N GLY A 46 2.45 2.53 -2.97
CA GLY A 46 1.37 1.57 -2.73
C GLY A 46 0.38 2.05 -1.66
N LYS A 47 0.89 2.52 -0.51
CA LYS A 47 0.09 3.07 0.59
C LYS A 47 -0.67 4.33 0.20
N THR A 48 -0.08 5.20 -0.62
CA THR A 48 -0.76 6.40 -1.11
C THR A 48 -1.91 6.03 -2.04
N TYR A 49 -1.72 5.06 -2.95
CA TYR A 49 -2.83 4.56 -3.77
C TYR A 49 -3.92 3.87 -2.94
N ASP A 50 -3.54 3.12 -1.90
CA ASP A 50 -4.49 2.50 -0.96
C ASP A 50 -5.35 3.57 -0.26
N ALA A 51 -4.70 4.62 0.25
CA ALA A 51 -5.39 5.75 0.89
C ALA A 51 -6.26 6.56 -0.09
N MET A 52 -5.97 6.50 -1.39
CA MET A 52 -6.78 7.08 -2.45
C MET A 52 -7.89 6.14 -2.95
N GLU A 53 -8.05 4.96 -2.34
CA GLU A 53 -9.00 3.91 -2.75
C GLU A 53 -8.78 3.39 -4.20
N LEU A 54 -7.57 3.54 -4.73
CA LEU A 54 -7.15 3.07 -6.04
C LEU A 54 -6.48 1.69 -5.93
N TYR A 55 -7.24 0.70 -5.47
CA TYR A 55 -6.72 -0.61 -5.06
C TYR A 55 -6.00 -1.36 -6.17
N GLU A 56 -6.45 -1.31 -7.43
CA GLU A 56 -5.75 -1.95 -8.55
C GLU A 56 -4.31 -1.45 -8.71
N LYS A 57 -4.09 -0.14 -8.56
CA LYS A 57 -2.75 0.45 -8.64
C LYS A 57 -1.96 0.15 -7.38
N ALA A 58 -2.57 0.29 -6.21
CA ALA A 58 -1.93 -0.03 -4.95
C ALA A 58 -1.40 -1.47 -4.94
N GLU A 59 -2.20 -2.44 -5.42
CA GLU A 59 -1.84 -3.84 -5.46
C GLU A 59 -0.57 -4.10 -6.30
N ILE A 60 -0.43 -3.43 -7.45
CA ILE A 60 0.75 -3.55 -8.32
C ILE A 60 2.02 -3.15 -7.56
N TYR A 61 2.00 -2.00 -6.88
CA TYR A 61 3.16 -1.50 -6.15
C TYR A 61 3.44 -2.32 -4.88
N LEU A 62 2.41 -2.72 -4.13
CA LEU A 62 2.56 -3.57 -2.95
C LEU A 62 3.11 -4.96 -3.31
N LYS A 63 2.65 -5.56 -4.41
CA LYS A 63 3.23 -6.81 -4.94
C LYS A 63 4.68 -6.63 -5.38
N LYS A 64 5.04 -5.47 -5.95
CA LYS A 64 6.45 -5.16 -6.29
C LYS A 64 7.32 -5.21 -5.03
N VAL A 65 6.89 -4.63 -3.91
CA VAL A 65 7.61 -4.73 -2.61
C VAL A 65 7.85 -6.18 -2.20
N LEU A 66 6.83 -7.04 -2.30
CA LEU A 66 6.97 -8.47 -1.99
C LEU A 66 7.99 -9.19 -2.88
N THR A 67 8.18 -8.75 -4.13
CA THR A 67 9.13 -9.37 -5.06
C THR A 67 10.59 -9.02 -4.77
N VAL A 68 10.88 -7.87 -4.15
CA VAL A 68 12.26 -7.45 -3.84
C VAL A 68 12.85 -8.27 -2.69
N SER A 69 12.00 -8.83 -1.82
CA SER A 69 12.39 -9.72 -0.70
C SER A 69 13.19 -10.98 -1.07
N ARG A 70 13.37 -11.27 -2.38
CA ARG A 70 14.12 -12.41 -2.90
C ARG A 70 15.60 -12.11 -3.12
N ASP A 71 16.04 -10.87 -2.91
CA ASP A 71 17.44 -10.51 -3.00
C ASP A 71 18.20 -10.97 -1.72
N PRO A 72 19.32 -11.70 -1.83
CA PRO A 72 20.14 -12.08 -0.68
C PRO A 72 20.79 -10.89 0.06
N GLU A 73 20.89 -9.71 -0.55
CA GLU A 73 21.40 -8.48 0.09
C GLU A 73 20.29 -7.70 0.83
N PHE A 74 19.06 -8.18 0.81
CA PHE A 74 17.90 -7.52 1.42
C PHE A 74 18.06 -7.36 2.94
N ALA A 75 18.15 -6.12 3.38
CA ALA A 75 18.44 -5.75 4.76
C ALA A 75 17.25 -6.06 5.69
N ALA A 76 17.53 -6.28 6.98
CA ALA A 76 16.48 -6.59 7.96
C ALA A 76 15.38 -5.51 8.08
N VAL A 77 15.73 -4.25 7.82
CA VAL A 77 14.77 -3.11 7.78
C VAL A 77 13.76 -3.28 6.65
N GLU A 78 14.18 -3.84 5.52
CA GLU A 78 13.33 -4.01 4.36
C GLU A 78 12.31 -5.15 4.55
N ARG A 79 12.56 -6.07 5.51
CA ARG A 79 11.60 -7.12 5.87
C ARG A 79 10.32 -6.58 6.51
N GLU A 80 10.44 -5.53 7.33
CA GLU A 80 9.27 -4.89 7.96
C GLU A 80 8.33 -4.32 6.88
N TYR A 81 8.90 -3.69 5.84
CA TYR A 81 8.15 -3.17 4.71
C TYR A 81 7.43 -4.26 3.92
N VAL A 82 8.05 -5.43 3.78
CA VAL A 82 7.46 -6.60 3.10
C VAL A 82 6.31 -7.19 3.92
N GLU A 83 6.49 -7.34 5.24
CA GLU A 83 5.44 -7.81 6.14
C GLU A 83 4.25 -6.83 6.18
N GLU A 84 4.53 -5.53 6.20
CA GLU A 84 3.49 -4.50 6.13
C GLU A 84 2.73 -4.56 4.81
N ALA A 85 3.42 -4.66 3.68
CA ALA A 85 2.79 -4.79 2.37
C ALA A 85 1.88 -6.03 2.29
N ALA A 86 2.34 -7.17 2.82
CA ALA A 86 1.55 -8.40 2.87
C ALA A 86 0.26 -8.21 3.69
N LYS A 87 0.37 -7.57 4.86
CA LYS A 87 -0.79 -7.30 5.72
C LYS A 87 -1.82 -6.37 5.07
N ILE A 88 -1.37 -5.38 4.29
CA ILE A 88 -2.27 -4.50 3.54
C ILE A 88 -3.03 -5.31 2.48
N LEU A 89 -2.32 -6.19 1.76
CA LEU A 89 -2.90 -7.05 0.72
C LEU A 89 -3.85 -8.12 1.27
N GLU A 90 -3.71 -8.52 2.54
CA GLU A 90 -4.65 -9.41 3.23
C GLU A 90 -5.99 -8.74 3.58
N SER A 91 -6.10 -7.42 3.44
CA SER A 91 -7.35 -6.71 3.75
C SER A 91 -8.46 -7.00 2.73
N GLU A 92 -9.72 -6.92 3.20
CA GLU A 92 -10.91 -7.26 2.39
C GLU A 92 -11.05 -6.44 1.09
N ASN A 93 -10.40 -5.29 1.00
CA ASN A 93 -10.44 -4.43 -0.19
C ASN A 93 -9.71 -5.09 -1.36
N TYR A 94 -8.58 -5.76 -1.13
CA TYR A 94 -7.78 -6.44 -2.15
C TYR A 94 -8.27 -7.87 -2.44
N LEU A 95 -9.01 -8.47 -1.50
CA LEU A 95 -9.64 -9.78 -1.67
C LEU A 95 -10.91 -9.70 -2.55
N ARG A 96 -11.63 -8.57 -2.51
CA ARG A 96 -12.87 -8.38 -3.29
C ARG A 96 -12.63 -8.19 -4.79
N ASP A 97 -11.56 -7.52 -5.18
CA ASP A 97 -11.22 -7.36 -6.61
C ASP A 97 -10.78 -8.69 -7.24
N ASN A 98 -10.14 -9.58 -6.47
CA ASN A 98 -9.88 -10.95 -6.90
C ASN A 98 -11.15 -11.82 -6.99
N GLN A 99 -12.24 -11.47 -6.30
CA GLN A 99 -13.53 -12.15 -6.46
C GLN A 99 -14.27 -11.74 -7.74
N ILE A 100 -14.02 -10.54 -8.29
CA ILE A 100 -14.60 -10.16 -9.59
C ILE A 100 -13.96 -10.97 -10.73
N ASP A 101 -12.68 -11.32 -10.65
CA ASP A 101 -12.04 -12.26 -11.61
C ASP A 101 -12.52 -13.72 -11.40
N CYS A 102 -12.77 -14.16 -10.16
CA CYS A 102 -13.36 -15.49 -9.89
C CYS A 102 -14.83 -15.64 -10.32
N SER A 103 -15.56 -14.54 -10.55
CA SER A 103 -16.90 -14.58 -11.15
C SER A 103 -16.86 -14.93 -12.65
N GLN A 104 -15.78 -14.53 -13.34
CA GLN A 104 -15.59 -14.70 -14.78
C GLN A 104 -14.72 -15.92 -15.14
N ARG A 105 -13.87 -16.43 -14.23
CA ARG A 105 -13.12 -17.68 -14.41
C ARG A 105 -13.78 -18.84 -13.70
N ASN A 106 -13.88 -19.97 -14.41
CA ASN A 106 -14.43 -21.24 -13.93
C ASN A 106 -14.14 -21.52 -12.44
N LYS A 107 -15.21 -21.75 -11.67
CA LYS A 107 -15.24 -21.97 -10.21
C LYS A 107 -14.24 -23.01 -9.68
N THR A 108 -13.67 -23.85 -10.54
CA THR A 108 -12.71 -24.90 -10.18
C THR A 108 -11.29 -24.38 -9.94
N LEU A 109 -10.90 -23.22 -10.49
CA LEU A 109 -9.54 -22.68 -10.33
C LEU A 109 -9.34 -21.86 -9.05
N CYS A 110 -10.40 -21.30 -8.47
CA CYS A 110 -10.29 -20.50 -7.24
C CYS A 110 -10.11 -21.35 -5.97
N TYR A 111 -10.43 -22.64 -6.00
CA TYR A 111 -10.20 -23.55 -4.86
C TYR A 111 -8.75 -24.07 -4.78
N LEU A 112 -7.97 -23.96 -5.85
CA LEU A 112 -6.60 -24.49 -5.87
C LEU A 112 -5.56 -23.51 -5.29
N SER A 113 -5.89 -22.23 -5.14
CA SER A 113 -5.04 -21.23 -4.47
C SER A 113 -5.20 -21.21 -2.94
N PHE A 114 -6.19 -21.92 -2.38
CA PHE A 114 -6.43 -22.00 -0.93
C PHE A 114 -5.98 -23.32 -0.28
N SER A 115 -5.37 -24.25 -1.02
CA SER A 115 -4.88 -25.54 -0.48
C SER A 115 -3.36 -25.74 -0.55
N ALA A 116 -2.60 -24.65 -0.74
CA ALA A 116 -1.15 -24.68 -0.67
C ALA A 116 -0.62 -23.51 0.18
N ILE A 117 -1.00 -23.50 1.46
CA ILE A 117 -0.16 -23.24 2.66
C ILE A 117 -0.97 -23.73 3.87
#